data_AF-A0A434SM72-F1
#
_entry.id   AF-A0A434SM72-F1
#
_cell.length_a   1.000
_cell.length_b   1.000
_cell.length_c   1.000
_cell.angle_alpha   90.00
_cell.angle_beta   90.00
_cell.angle_gamma   90.00
#
_symmetry.space_group_name_H-M   'P 1'
#
loop_
_entity.id
_entity.type
_entity.pdbx_description
1 polymer ?
#
loop_
_entity_poly.entity_id
_entity_poly.type
_entity_poly.pdbx_seq_one_letter_code
_entity_poly.pdbx_strand_id
1 'polypeptide(L)'
;MEQLGRTTPALLRAVSAAPSYPPFSLVGCGSVGSKTALHLARAGAQILAVSDSNELRPHNMARHALVRPPLPWPKAFELSDELALLGQKPEAHLIDVVRGLKRADNRLLISPPGTGTLLNTTASSLVRDALSMVSPAELPARMAEIALFGRGRGGFVFHKGSNRNPSLADLQAVLSATVTPYERTLLFDPEFGLTQIQIGEGCGSMTMPMTDARLSAMTAMATEELMRLAGANADGGELVVGVAEPDSPSTSWRRLSVSKFLEIPVEGSEWTLRLSSHVAGMIREETARFPNVETGGLLIGSCSSLMKTVTVVDLIEAPEDSVRTPTLFVLGTKGMKNRIDARFEESGRSLLDVGTWHSHLAEQGPSPTDRKTAKQVAVERAPPAILSHCHSSHVPCHHASGRAMNDYLDAYSIKARLAPAALAIAPVIVLIVLAFNWVQPSLPEAIIGLAVMVLFFAASNVARRLGKRKERQLFATTGGRPENRELNHLDKTLDERTKDRYRKFLAKQLEQPAPTRDMEVEDPDEAAAFYVQCYNWLRENTRDTEKFRILFNENIAYGYYRNLLALKPYGIVLNLLTIAAAAAIIYYKPDFACCRG
;
A
#
# COMPACT_ATOMS: atom_id res chain seq x y z
N MET A 1 -45.00 -22.49 -16.72
CA MET A 1 -44.07 -23.37 -17.46
C MET A 1 -43.46 -22.72 -18.72
N GLU A 2 -43.88 -21.51 -19.13
CA GLU A 2 -43.38 -20.82 -20.34
C GLU A 2 -41.97 -20.21 -20.26
N GLN A 3 -41.30 -20.22 -19.10
CA GLN A 3 -40.01 -19.51 -18.91
C GLN A 3 -38.74 -20.36 -19.14
N LEU A 4 -38.85 -21.64 -19.52
CA LEU A 4 -37.67 -22.53 -19.65
C LEU A 4 -36.91 -22.41 -21.00
N GLY A 5 -37.47 -21.72 -22.00
CA GLY A 5 -36.90 -21.66 -23.35
C GLY A 5 -35.76 -20.65 -23.56
N ARG A 6 -35.47 -19.78 -22.58
CA ARG A 6 -34.41 -18.77 -22.67
C ARG A 6 -33.78 -18.50 -21.32
N THR A 7 -32.45 -18.49 -21.26
CA THR A 7 -31.72 -18.08 -20.06
C THR A 7 -31.96 -16.59 -19.79
N THR A 8 -32.53 -16.28 -18.64
CA THR A 8 -32.78 -14.90 -18.18
C THR A 8 -32.40 -14.78 -16.70
N PRO A 9 -32.05 -13.57 -16.21
CA PRO A 9 -31.78 -13.36 -14.79
C PRO A 9 -32.95 -13.78 -13.87
N ALA A 10 -34.19 -13.60 -14.33
CA ALA A 10 -35.38 -14.02 -13.59
C ALA A 10 -35.47 -15.55 -13.45
N LEU A 11 -35.22 -16.30 -14.54
CA LEU A 11 -35.17 -17.76 -14.51
C LEU A 11 -34.04 -18.27 -13.60
N LEU A 12 -32.84 -17.72 -13.75
CA LEU A 12 -31.66 -18.11 -12.96
C LEU A 12 -31.90 -17.88 -11.46
N ARG A 13 -32.48 -16.73 -11.08
CA ARG A 13 -32.88 -16.45 -9.70
C ARG A 13 -33.92 -17.44 -9.17
N ALA A 14 -34.94 -17.74 -9.96
CA ALA A 14 -36.01 -18.67 -9.56
C ALA A 14 -35.48 -20.09 -9.32
N VAL A 15 -34.56 -20.57 -10.17
CA VAL A 15 -33.96 -21.92 -10.05
C VAL A 15 -32.97 -22.00 -8.89
N SER A 16 -32.17 -20.94 -8.67
CA SER A 16 -31.20 -20.89 -7.57
C SER A 16 -31.83 -20.60 -6.20
N ALA A 17 -33.12 -20.26 -6.17
CA ALA A 17 -33.84 -19.81 -4.96
C ALA A 17 -33.17 -18.61 -4.26
N ALA A 18 -32.43 -17.80 -5.00
CA ALA A 18 -31.74 -16.64 -4.47
C ALA A 18 -32.71 -15.44 -4.30
N PRO A 19 -32.54 -14.60 -3.26
CA PRO A 19 -33.31 -13.37 -3.12
C PRO A 19 -32.98 -12.35 -4.22
N SER A 20 -33.75 -11.26 -4.27
CA SER A 20 -33.39 -10.13 -5.12
C SER A 20 -32.22 -9.35 -4.51
N TYR A 21 -31.23 -9.03 -5.33
CA TYR A 21 -30.10 -8.20 -4.93
C TYR A 21 -30.12 -6.86 -5.65
N PRO A 22 -29.56 -5.81 -5.04
CA PRO A 22 -29.28 -4.60 -5.78
C PRO A 22 -28.24 -4.89 -6.89
N PRO A 23 -28.24 -4.14 -8.01
CA PRO A 23 -27.30 -4.39 -9.11
C PRO A 23 -25.83 -4.23 -8.72
N PHE A 24 -24.96 -5.01 -9.35
CA PHE A 24 -23.52 -5.01 -9.11
C PHE A 24 -22.75 -4.39 -10.27
N SER A 25 -21.61 -3.78 -9.96
CA SER A 25 -20.52 -3.54 -10.93
C SER A 25 -19.23 -4.09 -10.36
N LEU A 26 -18.31 -4.53 -11.21
CA LEU A 26 -17.07 -5.18 -10.79
C LEU A 26 -15.84 -4.49 -11.36
N VAL A 27 -14.81 -4.36 -10.53
CA VAL A 27 -13.46 -3.99 -10.94
C VAL A 27 -12.49 -5.15 -10.65
N GLY A 28 -11.78 -5.61 -11.68
CA GLY A 28 -10.87 -6.75 -11.64
C GLY A 28 -11.55 -8.05 -12.09
N CYS A 29 -11.45 -8.35 -13.38
CA CYS A 29 -11.96 -9.56 -14.04
C CYS A 29 -10.92 -10.70 -14.01
N GLY A 30 -10.15 -10.83 -12.93
CA GLY A 30 -9.17 -11.90 -12.73
C GLY A 30 -9.80 -13.22 -12.28
N SER A 31 -9.01 -14.11 -11.66
CA SER A 31 -9.51 -15.40 -11.16
C SER A 31 -10.68 -15.27 -10.18
N VAL A 32 -10.56 -14.38 -9.17
CA VAL A 32 -11.62 -14.14 -8.18
C VAL A 32 -12.82 -13.45 -8.82
N GLY A 33 -12.58 -12.37 -9.57
CA GLY A 33 -13.66 -11.56 -10.16
C GLY A 33 -14.48 -12.32 -11.20
N SER A 34 -13.85 -13.07 -12.10
CA SER A 34 -14.56 -13.87 -13.12
C SER A 34 -15.46 -14.94 -12.50
N LYS A 35 -14.99 -15.62 -11.45
CA LYS A 35 -15.80 -16.62 -10.72
C LYS A 35 -16.92 -15.97 -9.94
N THR A 36 -16.62 -14.89 -9.22
CA THR A 36 -17.64 -14.12 -8.47
C THR A 36 -18.74 -13.62 -9.41
N ALA A 37 -18.38 -13.07 -10.59
CA ALA A 37 -19.34 -12.63 -11.59
C ALA A 37 -20.25 -13.77 -12.08
N LEU A 38 -19.70 -14.96 -12.36
CA LEU A 38 -20.51 -16.11 -12.76
C LEU A 38 -21.43 -16.60 -11.62
N HIS A 39 -20.97 -16.58 -10.36
CA HIS A 39 -21.81 -16.93 -9.21
C HIS A 39 -22.97 -15.93 -9.05
N LEU A 40 -22.69 -14.62 -9.08
CA LEU A 40 -23.72 -13.57 -9.04
C LEU A 40 -24.72 -13.72 -10.18
N ALA A 41 -24.24 -13.94 -11.41
CA ALA A 41 -25.10 -14.08 -12.57
C ALA A 41 -25.99 -15.32 -12.51
N ARG A 42 -25.47 -16.45 -12.03
CA ARG A 42 -26.25 -17.69 -11.81
C ARG A 42 -27.25 -17.58 -10.67
N ALA A 43 -27.01 -16.71 -9.70
CA ALA A 43 -28.01 -16.30 -8.70
C ALA A 43 -29.06 -15.33 -9.26
N GLY A 44 -28.93 -14.92 -10.52
CA GLY A 44 -29.81 -13.95 -11.17
C GLY A 44 -29.65 -12.52 -10.65
N ALA A 45 -28.52 -12.21 -9.99
CA ALA A 45 -28.13 -10.84 -9.70
C ALA A 45 -27.76 -10.13 -11.02
N GLN A 46 -28.17 -8.86 -11.14
CA GLN A 46 -27.82 -8.04 -12.29
C GLN A 46 -26.40 -7.49 -12.16
N ILE A 47 -25.61 -7.64 -13.22
CA ILE A 47 -24.30 -7.00 -13.37
C ILE A 47 -24.43 -5.90 -14.42
N LEU A 48 -24.12 -4.66 -14.06
CA LEU A 48 -24.26 -3.50 -14.95
C LEU A 48 -22.97 -3.23 -15.72
N ALA A 49 -21.82 -3.31 -15.04
CA ALA A 49 -20.52 -3.08 -15.66
C ALA A 49 -19.42 -3.98 -15.09
N VAL A 50 -18.45 -4.31 -15.94
CA VAL A 50 -17.21 -5.03 -15.58
C VAL A 50 -16.02 -4.27 -16.15
N SER A 51 -15.02 -4.00 -15.31
CA SER A 51 -13.81 -3.26 -15.69
C SER A 51 -12.54 -4.02 -15.32
N ASP A 52 -11.55 -4.03 -16.21
CA ASP A 52 -10.21 -4.56 -15.95
C ASP A 52 -9.19 -3.79 -16.81
N SER A 53 -7.93 -3.73 -16.41
CA SER A 53 -6.87 -3.06 -17.18
C SER A 53 -6.05 -4.04 -18.03
N ASN A 54 -6.28 -5.34 -17.89
CA ASN A 54 -5.45 -6.40 -18.43
C ASN A 54 -6.20 -7.27 -19.43
N GLU A 55 -5.40 -7.89 -20.28
CA GLU A 55 -5.85 -8.90 -21.25
C GLU A 55 -5.75 -10.30 -20.66
N LEU A 56 -6.64 -11.18 -21.11
CA LEU A 56 -6.63 -12.59 -20.83
C LEU A 56 -5.46 -13.24 -21.58
N ARG A 57 -4.60 -13.93 -20.83
CA ARG A 57 -3.36 -14.57 -21.33
C ARG A 57 -3.38 -16.06 -20.99
N PRO A 58 -2.57 -16.90 -21.67
CA PRO A 58 -2.55 -18.35 -21.44
C PRO A 58 -2.34 -18.75 -19.98
N HIS A 59 -1.47 -18.06 -19.23
CA HIS A 59 -1.27 -18.35 -17.81
C HIS A 59 -2.53 -18.15 -16.95
N ASN A 60 -3.47 -17.30 -17.38
CA ASN A 60 -4.73 -17.11 -16.68
C ASN A 60 -5.62 -18.36 -16.77
N MET A 61 -5.46 -19.20 -17.81
CA MET A 61 -6.28 -20.40 -18.02
C MET A 61 -6.16 -21.41 -16.87
N ALA A 62 -5.08 -21.34 -16.09
CA ALA A 62 -4.92 -22.18 -14.90
C ALA A 62 -5.99 -21.92 -13.83
N ARG A 63 -6.55 -20.70 -13.75
CA ARG A 63 -7.41 -20.26 -12.63
C ARG A 63 -8.49 -19.25 -12.97
N HIS A 64 -8.57 -18.78 -14.20
CA HIS A 64 -9.66 -17.92 -14.64
C HIS A 64 -10.93 -18.76 -14.79
N ALA A 65 -12.12 -18.18 -14.60
CA ALA A 65 -13.36 -18.94 -14.76
C ALA A 65 -13.59 -19.38 -16.22
N LEU A 66 -13.10 -18.56 -17.16
CA LEU A 66 -13.23 -18.78 -18.59
C LEU A 66 -12.03 -19.54 -19.15
N VAL A 67 -12.31 -20.42 -20.10
CA VAL A 67 -11.32 -21.06 -20.96
C VAL A 67 -11.44 -20.47 -22.36
N ARG A 68 -10.34 -19.97 -22.91
CA ARG A 68 -10.28 -19.32 -24.23
C ARG A 68 -9.06 -19.78 -25.04
N PRO A 69 -9.12 -19.71 -26.37
CA PRO A 69 -7.93 -19.84 -27.21
C PRO A 69 -6.82 -18.87 -26.79
N PRO A 70 -5.55 -19.12 -27.13
CA PRO A 70 -4.40 -18.35 -26.64
C PRO A 70 -4.27 -16.93 -27.24
N LEU A 71 -5.36 -16.36 -27.76
CA LEU A 71 -5.41 -15.02 -28.33
C LEU A 71 -5.62 -13.98 -27.22
N PRO A 72 -4.68 -13.03 -27.05
CA PRO A 72 -4.86 -11.82 -26.24
C PRO A 72 -6.19 -11.10 -26.49
N TRP A 73 -7.07 -11.05 -25.49
CA TRP A 73 -8.26 -10.20 -25.51
C TRP A 73 -8.55 -9.61 -24.13
N PRO A 74 -9.07 -8.37 -24.00
CA PRO A 74 -9.41 -7.78 -22.71
C PRO A 74 -10.30 -8.65 -21.82
N LYS A 75 -9.91 -8.88 -20.56
CA LYS A 75 -10.64 -9.77 -19.62
C LYS A 75 -12.07 -9.33 -19.38
N ALA A 76 -12.31 -8.02 -19.30
CA ALA A 76 -13.64 -7.45 -19.08
C ALA A 76 -14.60 -7.79 -20.24
N PHE A 77 -14.11 -7.76 -21.48
CA PHE A 77 -14.91 -8.07 -22.67
C PHE A 77 -15.21 -9.57 -22.73
N GLU A 78 -14.21 -10.42 -22.51
CA GLU A 78 -14.42 -11.88 -22.45
C GLU A 78 -15.46 -12.28 -21.39
N LEU A 79 -15.42 -11.63 -20.23
CA LEU A 79 -16.38 -11.89 -19.16
C LEU A 79 -17.78 -11.39 -19.50
N SER A 80 -17.92 -10.20 -20.10
CA SER A 80 -19.22 -9.70 -20.55
C SER A 80 -19.85 -10.61 -21.61
N ASP A 81 -19.06 -11.08 -22.58
CA ASP A 81 -19.56 -11.98 -23.62
C ASP A 81 -19.96 -13.35 -23.05
N GLU A 82 -19.23 -13.89 -22.06
CA GLU A 82 -19.67 -15.11 -21.36
C GLU A 82 -20.98 -14.88 -20.59
N LEU A 83 -21.11 -13.75 -19.89
CA LEU A 83 -22.30 -13.41 -19.13
C LEU A 83 -23.54 -13.25 -20.03
N ALA A 84 -23.36 -12.85 -21.30
CA ALA A 84 -24.44 -12.76 -22.27
C ALA A 84 -25.15 -14.11 -22.49
N LEU A 85 -24.41 -15.24 -22.37
CA LEU A 85 -24.97 -16.58 -22.42
C LEU A 85 -25.89 -16.89 -21.23
N LEU A 86 -25.72 -16.17 -20.12
CA LEU A 86 -26.59 -16.20 -18.93
C LEU A 86 -27.73 -15.17 -19.00
N GLY A 87 -27.95 -14.54 -20.16
CA GLY A 87 -29.05 -13.61 -20.39
C GLY A 87 -28.81 -12.21 -19.86
N GLN A 88 -27.56 -11.82 -19.57
CA GLN A 88 -27.19 -10.46 -19.19
C GLN A 88 -25.89 -10.01 -19.85
N LYS A 89 -25.84 -8.82 -20.44
CA LYS A 89 -24.65 -8.30 -21.11
C LYS A 89 -24.20 -7.00 -20.43
N PRO A 90 -23.35 -7.06 -19.39
CA PRO A 90 -22.84 -5.86 -18.74
C PRO A 90 -21.96 -5.05 -19.68
N GLU A 91 -21.86 -3.75 -19.46
CA GLU A 91 -20.86 -2.93 -20.15
C GLU A 91 -19.44 -3.38 -19.76
N ALA A 92 -18.58 -3.55 -20.75
CA ALA A 92 -17.20 -3.97 -20.56
C ALA A 92 -16.23 -2.83 -20.85
N HIS A 93 -15.31 -2.58 -19.92
CA HIS A 93 -14.39 -1.45 -20.00
C HIS A 93 -12.94 -1.87 -19.77
N LEU A 94 -12.05 -1.49 -20.69
CA LEU A 94 -10.59 -1.64 -20.53
C LEU A 94 -10.04 -0.39 -19.84
N ILE A 95 -10.02 -0.38 -18.51
CA ILE A 95 -9.70 0.82 -17.71
C ILE A 95 -8.76 0.47 -16.55
N ASP A 96 -7.68 1.25 -16.41
CA ASP A 96 -6.92 1.36 -15.16
C ASP A 96 -7.79 2.10 -14.15
N VAL A 97 -8.31 1.38 -13.14
CA VAL A 97 -9.27 1.91 -12.17
C VAL A 97 -8.71 3.10 -11.40
N VAL A 98 -7.42 3.09 -11.03
CA VAL A 98 -6.80 4.17 -10.26
C VAL A 98 -6.77 5.46 -11.07
N ARG A 99 -6.49 5.36 -12.38
CA ARG A 99 -6.55 6.51 -13.30
C ARG A 99 -8.00 6.87 -13.65
N GLY A 100 -8.85 5.86 -13.81
CA GLY A 100 -10.26 5.97 -14.17
C GLY A 100 -11.03 6.81 -13.16
N LEU A 101 -10.88 6.50 -11.87
CA LEU A 101 -11.58 7.20 -10.79
C LEU A 101 -11.22 8.70 -10.65
N LYS A 102 -10.20 9.20 -11.36
CA LYS A 102 -9.87 10.64 -11.39
C LYS A 102 -10.74 11.45 -12.36
N ARG A 103 -11.46 10.79 -13.27
CA ARG A 103 -12.30 11.45 -14.28
C ARG A 103 -13.77 11.10 -14.04
N ALA A 104 -14.65 12.10 -14.06
CA ALA A 104 -16.07 11.92 -13.80
C ALA A 104 -16.71 10.88 -14.76
N ASP A 105 -16.45 11.01 -16.06
CA ASP A 105 -17.00 10.11 -17.10
C ASP A 105 -16.60 8.65 -16.85
N ASN A 106 -15.34 8.42 -16.50
CA ASN A 106 -14.84 7.06 -16.22
C ASN A 106 -15.44 6.47 -14.94
N ARG A 107 -15.85 7.29 -13.96
CA ARG A 107 -16.56 6.78 -12.77
C ARG A 107 -17.92 6.23 -13.15
N LEU A 108 -18.62 6.86 -14.10
CA LEU A 108 -19.89 6.38 -14.64
C LEU A 108 -19.71 5.08 -15.44
N LEU A 109 -18.59 4.89 -16.13
CA LEU A 109 -18.28 3.62 -16.80
C LEU A 109 -18.01 2.50 -15.78
N ILE A 110 -17.24 2.80 -14.73
CA ILE A 110 -16.89 1.82 -13.68
C ILE A 110 -18.12 1.45 -12.82
N SER A 111 -18.97 2.42 -12.52
CA SER A 111 -20.17 2.27 -11.70
C SER A 111 -21.33 3.06 -12.30
N PRO A 112 -22.02 2.51 -13.31
CA PRO A 112 -23.15 3.16 -13.94
C PRO A 112 -24.28 3.50 -12.96
N PRO A 113 -25.18 4.44 -13.29
CA PRO A 113 -26.37 4.71 -12.51
C PRO A 113 -27.17 3.43 -12.25
N GLY A 114 -27.57 3.21 -11.00
CA GLY A 114 -28.28 1.99 -10.57
C GLY A 114 -27.38 0.91 -9.96
N THR A 115 -26.04 1.04 -10.03
CA THR A 115 -25.13 0.16 -9.28
C THR A 115 -25.37 0.33 -7.79
N GLY A 116 -25.84 -0.72 -7.13
CA GLY A 116 -25.97 -0.76 -5.67
C GLY A 116 -24.65 -1.13 -5.00
N THR A 117 -23.92 -2.13 -5.53
CA THR A 117 -22.62 -2.55 -5.00
C THR A 117 -21.54 -2.57 -6.08
N LEU A 118 -20.50 -1.76 -5.88
CA LEU A 118 -19.25 -1.81 -6.64
C LEU A 118 -18.27 -2.76 -5.94
N LEU A 119 -18.01 -3.90 -6.56
CA LEU A 119 -17.13 -4.94 -6.05
C LEU A 119 -15.70 -4.80 -6.60
N ASN A 120 -14.73 -4.70 -5.70
CA ASN A 120 -13.30 -4.78 -6.00
C ASN A 120 -12.76 -6.20 -5.83
N THR A 121 -12.22 -6.77 -6.92
CA THR A 121 -11.54 -8.07 -6.94
C THR A 121 -10.14 -7.97 -7.57
N THR A 122 -9.57 -6.76 -7.62
CA THR A 122 -8.24 -6.51 -8.22
C THR A 122 -7.08 -6.97 -7.34
N ALA A 123 -7.34 -7.17 -6.04
CA ALA A 123 -6.33 -7.40 -4.99
C ALA A 123 -5.22 -6.31 -4.93
N SER A 124 -5.50 -5.11 -5.47
CA SER A 124 -4.58 -3.99 -5.49
C SER A 124 -4.88 -3.01 -4.35
N SER A 125 -3.91 -2.78 -3.47
CA SER A 125 -4.01 -1.75 -2.43
C SER A 125 -4.21 -0.35 -3.01
N LEU A 126 -3.61 -0.06 -4.17
CA LEU A 126 -3.80 1.22 -4.86
C LEU A 126 -5.25 1.42 -5.34
N VAL A 127 -5.90 0.35 -5.81
CA VAL A 127 -7.31 0.39 -6.20
C VAL A 127 -8.19 0.58 -4.97
N ARG A 128 -7.88 -0.12 -3.87
CA ARG A 128 -8.59 0.03 -2.58
C ARG A 128 -8.50 1.46 -2.04
N ASP A 129 -7.31 2.05 -2.06
CA ASP A 129 -7.08 3.42 -1.60
C ASP A 129 -7.82 4.41 -2.52
N ALA A 130 -7.72 4.25 -3.84
CA ALA A 130 -8.44 5.10 -4.79
C ALA A 130 -9.96 5.04 -4.58
N LEU A 131 -10.54 3.84 -4.40
CA LEU A 131 -11.95 3.66 -4.10
C LEU A 131 -12.34 4.26 -2.73
N SER A 132 -11.44 4.23 -1.75
CA SER A 132 -11.65 4.83 -0.43
C SER A 132 -11.68 6.36 -0.46
N MET A 133 -11.00 6.98 -1.43
CA MET A 133 -10.94 8.45 -1.58
C MET A 133 -12.12 9.06 -2.35
N VAL A 134 -12.81 8.29 -3.19
CA VAL A 134 -13.92 8.83 -4.00
C VAL A 134 -15.14 9.09 -3.13
N SER A 135 -15.70 10.30 -3.21
CA SER A 135 -16.83 10.71 -2.37
C SER A 135 -18.11 9.92 -2.69
N PRO A 136 -19.04 9.77 -1.72
CA PRO A 136 -20.35 9.16 -1.99
C PRO A 136 -21.17 9.91 -3.06
N ALA A 137 -20.97 11.22 -3.20
CA ALA A 137 -21.67 12.02 -4.21
C ALA A 137 -21.20 11.69 -5.64
N GLU A 138 -19.90 11.45 -5.82
CA GLU A 138 -19.32 11.12 -7.13
C GLU A 138 -19.48 9.65 -7.52
N LEU A 139 -19.55 8.76 -6.53
CA LEU A 139 -19.76 7.32 -6.72
C LEU A 139 -20.66 6.79 -5.59
N PRO A 140 -22.00 6.77 -5.81
CA PRO A 140 -22.98 6.44 -4.78
C PRO A 140 -23.02 4.97 -4.36
N ALA A 141 -22.55 4.06 -5.22
CA ALA A 141 -22.57 2.63 -4.94
C ALA A 141 -21.86 2.30 -3.62
N ARG A 142 -22.43 1.37 -2.86
CA ARG A 142 -21.71 0.73 -1.74
C ARG A 142 -20.51 0.01 -2.31
N MET A 143 -19.40 0.00 -1.59
CA MET A 143 -18.20 -0.68 -2.08
C MET A 143 -17.96 -1.93 -1.28
N ALA A 144 -17.59 -2.98 -2.00
CA ALA A 144 -17.18 -4.25 -1.44
C ALA A 144 -15.81 -4.63 -1.97
N GLU A 145 -15.10 -5.49 -1.26
CA GLU A 145 -13.86 -6.08 -1.74
C GLU A 145 -13.80 -7.56 -1.39
N ILE A 146 -13.38 -8.38 -2.34
CA ILE A 146 -13.01 -9.77 -2.09
C ILE A 146 -11.56 -9.95 -2.51
N ALA A 147 -10.74 -10.50 -1.61
CA ALA A 147 -9.40 -10.96 -1.94
C ALA A 147 -9.08 -12.27 -1.23
N LEU A 148 -8.15 -13.02 -1.82
CA LEU A 148 -7.64 -14.27 -1.27
C LEU A 148 -6.19 -14.10 -0.82
N PHE A 149 -5.80 -14.88 0.18
CA PHE A 149 -4.44 -14.91 0.75
C PHE A 149 -4.05 -16.34 1.12
N GLY A 150 -2.81 -16.54 1.59
CA GLY A 150 -2.33 -17.84 2.06
C GLY A 150 -2.48 -18.97 1.04
N ARG A 151 -2.18 -18.71 -0.24
CA ARG A 151 -2.33 -19.69 -1.35
C ARG A 151 -3.74 -20.25 -1.49
N GLY A 152 -4.74 -19.39 -1.30
CA GLY A 152 -6.17 -19.71 -1.40
C GLY A 152 -6.71 -20.43 -0.17
N ARG A 153 -5.91 -20.55 0.91
CA ARG A 153 -6.36 -21.08 2.20
C ARG A 153 -7.03 -20.01 3.04
N GLY A 154 -7.01 -18.74 2.64
CA GLY A 154 -7.79 -17.70 3.27
C GLY A 154 -8.39 -16.74 2.25
N GLY A 155 -9.45 -16.07 2.67
CA GLY A 155 -10.09 -15.00 1.93
C GLY A 155 -10.76 -14.02 2.89
N PHE A 156 -10.96 -12.79 2.43
CA PHE A 156 -11.75 -11.82 3.16
C PHE A 156 -12.79 -11.18 2.25
N VAL A 157 -13.88 -10.75 2.87
CA VAL A 157 -14.92 -9.92 2.25
C VAL A 157 -15.07 -8.65 3.08
N PHE A 158 -14.85 -7.51 2.45
CA PHE A 158 -15.17 -6.20 3.01
C PHE A 158 -16.46 -5.71 2.38
N HIS A 159 -17.34 -5.10 3.18
CA HIS A 159 -18.52 -4.42 2.66
C HIS A 159 -18.76 -3.14 3.44
N LYS A 160 -18.75 -1.99 2.75
CA LYS A 160 -18.95 -0.68 3.38
C LYS A 160 -20.39 -0.52 3.87
N GLY A 161 -20.57 0.16 4.99
CA GLY A 161 -21.88 0.62 5.47
C GLY A 161 -22.54 1.62 4.53
N SER A 162 -23.84 1.88 4.78
CA SER A 162 -24.66 2.83 4.00
C SER A 162 -24.02 4.21 3.87
N ASN A 163 -23.36 4.71 4.93
CA ASN A 163 -22.71 6.02 4.97
C ASN A 163 -21.27 6.03 4.44
N ARG A 164 -20.78 4.93 3.87
CA ARG A 164 -19.40 4.76 3.37
C ARG A 164 -18.30 5.07 4.40
N ASN A 165 -18.63 4.98 5.69
CA ASN A 165 -17.72 5.00 6.84
C ASN A 165 -18.05 3.79 7.73
N PRO A 166 -17.13 2.82 7.92
CA PRO A 166 -15.70 2.81 7.56
C PRO A 166 -15.41 2.74 6.04
N SER A 167 -14.22 3.21 5.65
CA SER A 167 -13.66 3.02 4.30
C SER A 167 -13.11 1.60 4.09
N LEU A 168 -12.78 1.20 2.85
CA LEU A 168 -12.13 -0.10 2.62
C LEU A 168 -10.73 -0.14 3.26
N ALA A 169 -10.03 0.99 3.29
CA ALA A 169 -8.75 1.12 3.99
C ALA A 169 -8.91 1.01 5.51
N ASP A 170 -9.98 1.56 6.10
CA ASP A 170 -10.28 1.38 7.52
C ASP A 170 -10.57 -0.10 7.85
N LEU A 171 -11.37 -0.78 7.01
CA LEU A 171 -11.64 -2.22 7.16
C LEU A 171 -10.36 -3.06 7.07
N GLN A 172 -9.43 -2.70 6.17
CA GLN A 172 -8.11 -3.33 6.11
C GLN A 172 -7.28 -3.11 7.38
N ALA A 173 -7.30 -1.89 7.95
CA ALA A 173 -6.60 -1.60 9.20
C ALA A 173 -7.20 -2.38 10.38
N VAL A 174 -8.53 -2.51 10.43
CA VAL A 174 -9.23 -3.33 11.44
C VAL A 174 -8.94 -4.82 11.25
N LEU A 175 -8.85 -5.31 10.01
CA LEU A 175 -8.40 -6.68 9.75
C LEU A 175 -7.02 -6.91 10.35
N SER A 176 -6.04 -6.06 10.04
CA SER A 176 -4.68 -6.13 10.62
C SER A 176 -4.67 -6.04 12.14
N ALA A 177 -5.62 -5.31 12.73
CA ALA A 177 -5.72 -5.19 14.18
C ALA A 177 -6.32 -6.43 14.85
N THR A 178 -7.18 -7.16 14.15
CA THR A 178 -8.01 -8.24 14.71
C THR A 178 -7.65 -9.62 14.14
N VAL A 179 -6.51 -9.77 13.48
CA VAL A 179 -6.05 -11.07 12.98
C VAL A 179 -5.87 -12.07 14.11
N THR A 180 -6.38 -13.28 13.91
CA THR A 180 -6.07 -14.40 14.82
C THR A 180 -4.66 -14.95 14.56
N PRO A 181 -4.06 -15.73 15.48
CA PRO A 181 -2.74 -16.33 15.24
C PRO A 181 -2.67 -17.17 13.96
N TYR A 182 -3.71 -17.94 13.63
CA TYR A 182 -3.75 -18.74 12.41
C TYR A 182 -3.97 -17.90 11.15
N GLU A 183 -4.80 -16.86 11.21
CA GLU A 183 -4.92 -15.93 10.09
C GLU A 183 -3.61 -15.17 9.84
N ARG A 184 -2.89 -14.81 10.91
CA ARG A 184 -1.60 -14.14 10.85
C ARG A 184 -0.58 -14.98 10.08
N THR A 185 -0.53 -16.29 10.32
CA THR A 185 0.34 -17.17 9.52
C THR A 185 -0.10 -17.12 8.05
N LEU A 186 -1.37 -17.30 7.74
CA LEU A 186 -1.83 -17.25 6.34
C LEU A 186 -1.65 -15.88 5.65
N LEU A 187 -1.82 -14.77 6.39
CA LEU A 187 -1.78 -13.40 5.87
C LEU A 187 -0.34 -12.87 5.75
N PHE A 188 0.57 -13.22 6.65
CA PHE A 188 1.86 -12.54 6.79
C PHE A 188 3.07 -13.47 6.83
N ASP A 189 2.89 -14.77 6.57
CA ASP A 189 3.98 -15.72 6.42
C ASP A 189 5.05 -15.18 5.42
N PRO A 190 6.34 -15.10 5.82
CA PRO A 190 7.39 -14.61 4.95
C PRO A 190 7.59 -15.45 3.67
N GLU A 191 7.30 -16.75 3.74
CA GLU A 191 7.41 -17.73 2.68
C GLU A 191 6.14 -17.79 1.80
N PHE A 192 4.95 -17.58 2.39
CA PHE A 192 3.66 -17.79 1.70
C PHE A 192 2.56 -16.73 1.89
N GLY A 193 2.76 -15.76 2.77
CA GLY A 193 1.82 -14.70 3.10
C GLY A 193 1.80 -13.57 2.08
N LEU A 194 0.95 -12.56 2.33
CA LEU A 194 0.98 -11.26 1.67
C LEU A 194 2.22 -10.49 2.15
N THR A 195 3.42 -11.05 2.05
CA THR A 195 4.70 -10.40 2.32
C THR A 195 4.79 -9.20 1.40
N GLN A 196 4.34 -8.03 1.88
CA GLN A 196 4.23 -6.77 1.14
C GLN A 196 4.01 -7.02 -0.36
N ILE A 197 2.80 -7.39 -0.78
CA ILE A 197 2.54 -7.55 -2.22
C ILE A 197 3.03 -6.29 -2.92
N GLN A 198 4.07 -6.54 -3.70
CA GLN A 198 4.68 -5.73 -4.73
C GLN A 198 3.81 -4.55 -5.14
N ILE A 199 4.32 -3.34 -4.90
CA ILE A 199 3.79 -2.11 -5.49
C ILE A 199 3.64 -2.35 -7.00
N GLY A 200 2.39 -2.42 -7.46
CA GLY A 200 2.04 -2.03 -8.83
C GLY A 200 1.39 -3.04 -9.75
N GLU A 201 1.18 -4.31 -9.38
CA GLU A 201 0.44 -5.25 -10.24
C GLU A 201 -0.46 -6.13 -9.37
N GLY A 202 -1.78 -5.93 -9.44
CA GLY A 202 -2.77 -6.81 -8.82
C GLY A 202 -2.48 -8.27 -9.20
N CYS A 203 -2.77 -9.22 -8.29
CA CYS A 203 -2.41 -10.66 -8.24
C CYS A 203 -2.35 -11.47 -9.56
N GLY A 204 -1.60 -10.99 -10.54
CA GLY A 204 -1.43 -11.53 -11.89
C GLY A 204 -0.06 -12.13 -12.11
N SER A 205 0.86 -11.98 -11.15
CA SER A 205 2.15 -12.66 -11.19
C SER A 205 2.02 -14.05 -10.57
N MET A 206 2.88 -14.97 -11.01
CA MET A 206 3.03 -16.37 -10.58
C MET A 206 3.34 -16.58 -9.08
N THR A 207 3.04 -15.60 -8.24
CA THR A 207 3.55 -15.39 -6.88
C THR A 207 2.73 -16.06 -5.78
N MET A 208 1.54 -16.57 -6.09
CA MET A 208 0.73 -17.33 -5.13
C MET A 208 0.18 -18.61 -5.77
N PRO A 209 0.98 -19.69 -5.93
CA PRO A 209 0.55 -20.92 -6.57
C PRO A 209 -0.51 -21.66 -5.75
N MET A 210 -1.64 -21.99 -6.38
CA MET A 210 -2.73 -22.78 -5.80
C MET A 210 -3.53 -23.46 -6.92
N THR A 211 -4.27 -24.51 -6.59
CA THR A 211 -5.18 -25.17 -7.54
C THR A 211 -6.39 -24.30 -7.84
N ASP A 212 -6.99 -24.46 -9.02
CA ASP A 212 -8.25 -23.80 -9.34
C ASP A 212 -9.36 -24.24 -8.37
N ALA A 213 -9.44 -25.53 -8.02
CA ALA A 213 -10.44 -26.04 -7.09
C ALA A 213 -10.44 -25.30 -5.74
N ARG A 214 -9.26 -25.05 -5.16
CA ARG A 214 -9.13 -24.30 -3.90
C ARG A 214 -9.56 -22.84 -4.08
N LEU A 215 -9.10 -22.20 -5.16
CA LEU A 215 -9.48 -20.83 -5.47
C LEU A 215 -11.00 -20.70 -5.67
N SER A 216 -11.59 -21.64 -6.40
CA SER A 216 -13.02 -21.76 -6.67
C SER A 216 -13.83 -21.92 -5.39
N ALA A 217 -13.46 -22.87 -4.53
CA ALA A 217 -14.15 -23.11 -3.26
C ALA A 217 -14.14 -21.86 -2.36
N MET A 218 -12.97 -21.23 -2.17
CA MET A 218 -12.86 -20.03 -1.34
C MET A 218 -13.60 -18.83 -1.95
N THR A 219 -13.55 -18.67 -3.28
CA THR A 219 -14.27 -17.58 -3.98
C THR A 219 -15.77 -17.77 -3.92
N ALA A 220 -16.27 -19.00 -4.03
CA ALA A 220 -17.69 -19.31 -3.91
C ALA A 220 -18.22 -18.92 -2.51
N MET A 221 -17.52 -19.33 -1.45
CA MET A 221 -17.89 -18.98 -0.08
C MET A 221 -17.78 -17.46 0.20
N ALA A 222 -16.76 -16.79 -0.35
CA ALA A 222 -16.67 -15.33 -0.28
C ALA A 222 -17.84 -14.65 -1.00
N THR A 223 -18.32 -15.22 -2.11
CA THR A 223 -19.45 -14.69 -2.87
C THR A 223 -20.76 -14.86 -2.09
N GLU A 224 -20.96 -15.98 -1.40
CA GLU A 224 -22.10 -16.19 -0.50
C GLU A 224 -22.15 -15.12 0.60
N GLU A 225 -21.01 -14.82 1.23
CA GLU A 225 -20.92 -13.75 2.24
C GLU A 225 -21.17 -12.37 1.62
N LEU A 226 -20.62 -12.09 0.44
CA LEU A 226 -20.92 -10.85 -0.28
C LEU A 226 -22.41 -10.70 -0.56
N MET A 227 -23.08 -11.75 -1.04
CA MET A 227 -24.50 -11.73 -1.36
C MET A 227 -25.35 -11.52 -0.11
N ARG A 228 -25.02 -12.20 1.00
CA ARG A 228 -25.64 -11.96 2.31
C ARG A 228 -25.50 -10.49 2.74
N LEU A 229 -24.31 -9.91 2.57
CA LEU A 229 -24.02 -8.52 2.95
C LEU A 229 -24.70 -7.50 2.03
N ALA A 230 -24.74 -7.76 0.73
CA ALA A 230 -25.39 -6.89 -0.25
C ALA A 230 -26.92 -6.84 -0.06
N GLY A 231 -27.52 -7.94 0.42
CA GLY A 231 -28.93 -7.97 0.84
C GLY A 231 -29.19 -7.29 2.18
N ALA A 232 -28.16 -7.05 3.00
CA ALA A 232 -28.27 -6.44 4.31
C ALA A 232 -28.07 -4.92 4.26
N ASN A 233 -28.97 -4.16 4.88
CA ASN A 233 -28.88 -2.70 4.95
C ASN A 233 -28.13 -2.23 6.21
N ALA A 234 -26.91 -2.74 6.40
CA ALA A 234 -26.10 -2.40 7.57
C ALA A 234 -25.57 -0.95 7.49
N ASP A 235 -25.72 -0.21 8.59
CA ASP A 235 -25.20 1.15 8.75
C ASP A 235 -23.67 1.19 8.89
N GLY A 236 -23.11 0.21 9.62
CA GLY A 236 -21.67 0.01 9.78
C GLY A 236 -21.04 -0.78 8.64
N GLY A 237 -19.72 -0.88 8.66
CA GLY A 237 -18.97 -1.74 7.74
C GLY A 237 -18.93 -3.17 8.25
N GLU A 238 -18.72 -4.11 7.35
CA GLU A 238 -18.66 -5.52 7.66
C GLU A 238 -17.33 -6.10 7.15
N LEU A 239 -16.66 -6.83 8.04
CA LEU A 239 -15.43 -7.56 7.79
C LEU A 239 -15.73 -9.06 7.98
N VAL A 240 -15.57 -9.84 6.93
CA VAL A 240 -15.67 -11.30 7.00
C VAL A 240 -14.33 -11.91 6.61
N VAL A 241 -13.86 -12.86 7.41
CA VAL A 241 -12.59 -13.57 7.15
C VAL A 241 -12.87 -15.06 7.14
N GLY A 242 -12.52 -15.69 6.03
CA GLY A 242 -12.61 -17.13 5.82
C GLY A 242 -11.22 -17.76 5.82
N VAL A 243 -11.08 -18.90 6.51
CA VAL A 243 -9.86 -19.71 6.47
C VAL A 243 -10.21 -21.18 6.27
N ALA A 244 -9.40 -21.87 5.47
CA ALA A 244 -9.43 -23.31 5.32
C ALA A 244 -8.79 -23.96 6.55
N GLU A 245 -9.43 -25.02 7.04
CA GLU A 245 -8.86 -25.84 8.11
C GLU A 245 -7.57 -26.52 7.62
N PRO A 246 -6.59 -26.73 8.51
CA PRO A 246 -5.42 -27.55 8.19
C PRO A 246 -5.85 -28.94 7.69
N ASP A 247 -5.26 -29.37 6.56
CA ASP A 247 -5.44 -30.69 5.97
C ASP A 247 -6.89 -31.11 5.67
N SER A 248 -7.80 -30.15 5.56
CA SER A 248 -9.22 -30.36 5.32
C SER A 248 -9.75 -29.41 4.23
N PRO A 249 -10.74 -29.83 3.42
CA PRO A 249 -11.42 -28.95 2.49
C PRO A 249 -12.41 -27.99 3.19
N SER A 250 -12.69 -28.19 4.48
CA SER A 250 -13.58 -27.34 5.26
C SER A 250 -13.04 -25.91 5.40
N THR A 251 -13.96 -24.95 5.44
CA THR A 251 -13.65 -23.54 5.71
C THR A 251 -14.47 -23.03 6.87
N SER A 252 -13.88 -22.16 7.68
CA SER A 252 -14.56 -21.43 8.74
C SER A 252 -14.57 -19.94 8.41
N TRP A 253 -15.68 -19.26 8.68
CA TRP A 253 -15.88 -17.86 8.33
C TRP A 253 -16.32 -17.07 9.57
N ARG A 254 -15.45 -16.17 10.05
CA ARG A 254 -15.79 -15.24 11.13
C ARG A 254 -16.30 -13.92 10.55
N ARG A 255 -17.26 -13.30 11.22
CA ARG A 255 -17.91 -12.05 10.82
C ARG A 255 -17.72 -11.01 11.91
N LEU A 256 -17.37 -9.78 11.52
CA LEU A 256 -17.11 -8.67 12.43
C LEU A 256 -17.80 -7.42 11.90
N SER A 257 -18.71 -6.88 12.68
CA SER A 257 -19.31 -5.58 12.43
C SER A 257 -18.37 -4.48 12.90
N VAL A 258 -18.05 -3.55 12.01
CA VAL A 258 -17.15 -2.43 12.22
C VAL A 258 -17.96 -1.14 12.25
N SER A 259 -18.03 -0.54 13.44
CA SER A 259 -18.70 0.74 13.64
C SER A 259 -18.01 1.87 12.86
N LYS A 260 -18.74 2.96 12.63
CA LYS A 260 -18.20 4.18 12.02
C LYS A 260 -16.96 4.69 12.76
N PHE A 261 -16.03 5.25 12.01
CA PHE A 261 -14.86 5.94 12.54
C PHE A 261 -15.22 7.38 12.85
N LEU A 262 -14.64 7.92 13.93
CA LEU A 262 -14.65 9.35 14.20
C LEU A 262 -13.63 10.02 13.30
N GLU A 263 -14.04 11.03 12.56
CA GLU A 263 -13.19 11.78 11.64
C GLU A 263 -12.84 13.12 12.28
N ILE A 264 -11.56 13.33 12.54
CA ILE A 264 -11.03 14.47 13.29
C ILE A 264 -9.99 15.18 12.40
N PRO A 265 -10.28 16.38 11.87
CA PRO A 265 -9.29 17.17 11.14
C PRO A 265 -8.08 17.50 12.03
N VAL A 266 -6.87 17.39 11.49
CA VAL A 266 -5.64 17.73 12.21
C VAL A 266 -5.36 19.23 12.06
N GLU A 267 -5.28 19.94 13.19
CA GLU A 267 -5.15 21.40 13.23
C GLU A 267 -3.95 21.90 12.40
N GLY A 268 -4.19 22.87 11.51
CA GLY A 268 -3.14 23.47 10.68
C GLY A 268 -2.60 22.57 9.56
N SER A 269 -3.32 21.51 9.17
CA SER A 269 -2.89 20.62 8.10
C SER A 269 -4.05 20.09 7.25
N GLU A 270 -3.73 19.49 6.10
CA GLU A 270 -4.71 18.78 5.25
C GLU A 270 -4.96 17.34 5.73
N TRP A 271 -4.41 16.94 6.88
CA TRP A 271 -4.53 15.57 7.37
C TRP A 271 -5.80 15.36 8.19
N THR A 272 -6.34 14.16 8.10
CA THR A 272 -7.48 13.71 8.93
C THR A 272 -7.06 12.52 9.78
N LEU A 273 -7.35 12.58 11.08
CA LEU A 273 -7.29 11.44 11.98
C LEU A 273 -8.63 10.70 11.92
N ARG A 274 -8.58 9.40 11.64
CA ARG A 274 -9.74 8.50 11.70
C ARG A 274 -9.58 7.59 12.89
N LEU A 275 -10.38 7.79 13.93
CA LEU A 275 -10.32 7.01 15.17
C LEU A 275 -11.42 5.95 15.20
N SER A 276 -11.05 4.68 15.37
CA SER A 276 -12.05 3.61 15.45
C SER A 276 -12.94 3.78 16.69
N SER A 277 -14.23 3.42 16.57
CA SER A 277 -15.14 3.46 17.72
C SER A 277 -14.70 2.53 18.86
N HIS A 278 -13.98 1.45 18.54
CA HIS A 278 -13.38 0.55 19.53
C HIS A 278 -12.31 1.27 20.36
N VAL A 279 -11.37 1.96 19.70
CA VAL A 279 -10.33 2.76 20.38
C VAL A 279 -10.96 3.89 21.18
N ALA A 280 -11.94 4.59 20.62
CA ALA A 280 -12.68 5.61 21.34
C ALA A 280 -13.35 5.06 22.63
N GLY A 281 -13.83 3.81 22.60
CA GLY A 281 -14.32 3.08 23.77
C GLY A 281 -13.22 2.84 24.80
N MET A 282 -12.09 2.28 24.38
CA MET A 282 -10.94 2.04 25.26
C MET A 282 -10.43 3.33 25.93
N ILE A 283 -10.37 4.43 25.18
CA ILE A 283 -9.98 5.75 25.73
C ILE A 283 -10.96 6.20 26.82
N ARG A 284 -12.27 6.05 26.59
CA ARG A 284 -13.30 6.41 27.60
C ARG A 284 -13.20 5.55 28.85
N GLU A 285 -13.01 4.24 28.69
CA GLU A 285 -12.84 3.31 29.81
C GLU A 285 -11.59 3.65 30.63
N GLU A 286 -10.47 3.95 29.96
CA GLU A 286 -9.24 4.35 30.62
C GLU A 286 -9.39 5.70 31.35
N THR A 287 -10.02 6.69 30.72
CA THR A 287 -10.29 7.99 31.36
C THR A 287 -11.20 7.84 32.58
N ALA A 288 -12.19 6.93 32.52
CA ALA A 288 -13.08 6.65 33.66
C ALA A 288 -12.36 5.94 34.83
N ARG A 289 -11.29 5.18 34.57
CA ARG A 289 -10.45 4.57 35.62
C ARG A 289 -9.62 5.60 36.38
N PHE A 290 -9.32 6.75 35.77
CA PHE A 290 -8.49 7.81 36.33
C PHE A 290 -9.24 9.16 36.37
N PRO A 291 -10.31 9.30 37.18
CA PRO A 291 -11.17 10.49 37.14
C PRO A 291 -10.53 11.76 37.70
N ASN A 292 -9.48 11.64 38.51
CA ASN A 292 -8.86 12.75 39.24
C ASN A 292 -7.45 13.09 38.75
N VAL A 293 -6.91 12.36 37.77
CA VAL A 293 -5.57 12.57 37.21
C VAL A 293 -5.61 12.41 35.70
N GLU A 294 -4.70 13.07 35.00
CA GLU A 294 -4.53 12.84 33.58
C GLU A 294 -3.99 11.43 33.32
N THR A 295 -4.54 10.75 32.32
CA THR A 295 -4.05 9.46 31.82
C THR A 295 -3.85 9.53 30.30
N GLY A 296 -3.30 8.49 29.71
CA GLY A 296 -3.05 8.46 28.28
C GLY A 296 -2.43 7.15 27.81
N GLY A 297 -1.92 7.16 26.59
CA GLY A 297 -1.31 5.98 25.99
C GLY A 297 -0.81 6.23 24.59
N LEU A 298 -0.43 5.15 23.92
CA LEU A 298 0.06 5.16 22.54
C LEU A 298 -1.05 4.79 21.57
N LEU A 299 -1.13 5.50 20.46
CA LEU A 299 -2.06 5.24 19.37
C LEU A 299 -1.38 4.31 18.35
N ILE A 300 -2.03 3.17 18.05
CA ILE A 300 -1.57 2.21 17.04
C ILE A 300 -2.52 2.23 15.84
N GLY A 301 -1.93 2.33 14.66
CA GLY A 301 -2.70 2.58 13.45
C GLY A 301 -1.90 2.49 12.16
N SER A 302 -2.52 2.91 11.07
CA SER A 302 -1.86 3.04 9.77
C SER A 302 -1.84 4.50 9.33
N CYS A 303 -0.90 4.83 8.43
CA CYS A 303 -0.80 6.17 7.87
C CYS A 303 -0.73 6.08 6.33
N SER A 304 -1.60 6.82 5.66
CA SER A 304 -1.59 6.96 4.20
C SER A 304 -1.28 8.40 3.80
N SER A 305 -0.11 8.60 3.21
CA SER A 305 0.30 9.89 2.63
C SER A 305 -0.48 10.24 1.36
N LEU A 306 -1.03 9.24 0.68
CA LEU A 306 -1.89 9.40 -0.50
C LEU A 306 -3.27 9.96 -0.09
N MET A 307 -3.87 9.39 0.96
CA MET A 307 -5.17 9.81 1.48
C MET A 307 -5.08 10.94 2.51
N LYS A 308 -3.87 11.39 2.87
CA LYS A 308 -3.62 12.34 3.98
C LYS A 308 -4.38 11.93 5.25
N THR A 309 -4.33 10.64 5.56
CA THR A 309 -5.13 10.06 6.64
C THR A 309 -4.25 9.25 7.57
N VAL A 310 -4.46 9.41 8.87
CA VAL A 310 -3.97 8.50 9.91
C VAL A 310 -5.15 7.76 10.48
N THR A 311 -5.16 6.44 10.38
CA THR A 311 -6.25 5.58 10.87
C THR A 311 -5.78 4.87 12.13
N VAL A 312 -6.42 5.16 13.27
CA VAL A 312 -6.12 4.53 14.56
C VAL A 312 -7.14 3.43 14.84
N VAL A 313 -6.63 2.22 15.07
CA VAL A 313 -7.45 1.00 15.26
C VAL A 313 -7.15 0.28 16.55
N ASP A 314 -6.06 0.62 17.24
CA ASP A 314 -5.66 -0.02 18.48
C ASP A 314 -4.88 0.95 19.40
N LEU A 315 -4.61 0.52 20.64
CA LEU A 315 -3.85 1.27 21.65
C LEU A 315 -2.79 0.40 22.32
N ILE A 316 -1.73 1.04 22.79
CA ILE A 316 -0.86 0.45 23.82
C ILE A 316 -1.03 1.29 25.09
N GLU A 317 -1.54 0.65 26.15
CA GLU A 317 -1.74 1.27 27.46
C GLU A 317 -0.44 1.83 28.03
N ALA A 318 -0.52 2.93 28.76
CA ALA A 318 0.62 3.54 29.42
C ALA A 318 1.26 2.58 30.45
N PRO A 319 2.59 2.39 30.43
CA PRO A 319 3.29 1.47 31.33
C PRO A 319 3.28 1.98 32.79
N GLU A 320 3.66 1.10 33.72
CA GLU A 320 3.66 1.37 35.17
C GLU A 320 4.57 2.54 35.61
N ASP A 321 5.60 2.89 34.82
CA ASP A 321 6.49 4.03 35.06
C ASP A 321 5.92 5.37 34.57
N SER A 322 4.67 5.38 34.07
CA SER A 322 4.02 6.61 33.62
C SER A 322 3.59 7.47 34.81
N VAL A 323 3.89 8.77 34.74
CA VAL A 323 3.56 9.74 35.79
C VAL A 323 2.21 10.36 35.48
N ARG A 324 1.27 10.25 36.42
CA ARG A 324 -0.09 10.79 36.32
C ARG A 324 -0.33 11.81 37.44
N THR A 325 -0.69 13.02 37.07
CA THR A 325 -1.10 14.08 38.01
C THR A 325 -2.34 14.81 37.46
N PRO A 326 -3.02 15.65 38.25
CA PRO A 326 -4.20 16.38 37.75
C PRO A 326 -3.93 17.36 36.58
N THR A 327 -2.67 17.70 36.31
CA THR A 327 -2.28 18.73 35.32
C THR A 327 -1.12 18.31 34.42
N LEU A 328 -0.67 17.06 34.53
CA LEU A 328 0.45 16.53 33.76
C LEU A 328 0.36 15.02 33.67
N PHE A 329 0.38 14.53 32.44
CA PHE A 329 0.65 13.16 32.08
C PHE A 329 2.02 13.02 31.38
N VAL A 330 2.87 12.13 31.90
CA VAL A 330 4.12 11.73 31.24
C VAL A 330 4.06 10.24 30.92
N LEU A 331 4.07 9.90 29.64
CA LEU A 331 4.09 8.52 29.18
C LEU A 331 5.44 7.88 29.53
N GLY A 332 5.40 6.82 30.34
CA GLY A 332 6.57 6.01 30.68
C GLY A 332 7.10 5.25 29.46
N THR A 333 8.29 4.68 29.59
CA THR A 333 8.98 3.99 28.48
C THR A 333 9.27 2.52 28.77
N LYS A 334 9.08 2.08 30.03
CA LYS A 334 9.40 0.71 30.45
C LYS A 334 8.62 -0.31 29.64
N GLY A 335 9.34 -1.16 28.91
CA GLY A 335 8.76 -2.22 28.07
C GLY A 335 7.98 -1.73 26.83
N MET A 336 7.89 -0.41 26.59
CA MET A 336 7.10 0.13 25.48
C MET A 336 7.63 -0.30 24.12
N LYS A 337 8.96 -0.27 23.93
CA LYS A 337 9.58 -0.70 22.67
C LYS A 337 9.17 -2.13 22.30
N ASN A 338 9.27 -3.07 23.23
CA ASN A 338 8.91 -4.47 22.98
C ASN A 338 7.42 -4.63 22.65
N ARG A 339 6.54 -3.86 23.30
CA ARG A 339 5.09 -3.89 23.03
C ARG A 339 4.77 -3.31 21.64
N ILE A 340 5.46 -2.23 21.25
CA ILE A 340 5.33 -1.63 19.90
C ILE A 340 5.84 -2.60 18.84
N ASP A 341 7.03 -3.16 19.03
CA ASP A 341 7.66 -4.10 18.09
C ASP A 341 6.82 -5.37 17.95
N ALA A 342 6.33 -5.92 19.07
CA ALA A 342 5.40 -7.05 19.05
C ALA A 342 4.15 -6.69 18.27
N ARG A 343 3.50 -5.56 18.56
CA ARG A 343 2.27 -5.18 17.88
C ARG A 343 2.46 -4.94 16.38
N PHE A 344 3.59 -4.35 16.00
CA PHE A 344 4.00 -4.15 14.62
C PHE A 344 4.13 -5.50 13.89
N GLU A 345 4.86 -6.46 14.45
CA GLU A 345 5.03 -7.80 13.86
C GLU A 345 3.71 -8.58 13.81
N GLU A 346 2.92 -8.54 14.88
CA GLU A 346 1.62 -9.21 14.98
C GLU A 346 0.60 -8.76 13.94
N SER A 347 0.71 -7.50 13.51
CA SER A 347 -0.12 -6.89 12.46
C SER A 347 0.40 -7.15 11.04
N GLY A 348 1.44 -7.98 10.88
CA GLY A 348 2.10 -8.16 9.60
C GLY A 348 2.84 -6.92 9.12
N ARG A 349 3.39 -6.14 10.08
CA ARG A 349 4.15 -4.91 9.82
C ARG A 349 3.31 -3.81 9.16
N SER A 350 2.00 -3.81 9.39
CA SER A 350 1.06 -2.85 8.78
C SER A 350 0.54 -1.79 9.76
N LEU A 351 0.55 -2.08 11.07
CA LEU A 351 0.17 -1.14 12.11
C LEU A 351 1.41 -0.59 12.81
N LEU A 352 1.52 0.73 12.81
CA LEU A 352 2.62 1.52 13.34
C LEU A 352 2.20 2.23 14.62
N ASP A 353 3.19 2.66 15.39
CA ASP A 353 3.01 3.75 16.34
C ASP A 353 2.76 5.07 15.57
N VAL A 354 1.55 5.61 15.70
CA VAL A 354 1.10 6.80 14.96
C VAL A 354 0.91 8.02 15.84
N GLY A 355 1.10 7.90 17.15
CA GLY A 355 0.87 9.03 18.04
C GLY A 355 0.70 8.65 19.50
N THR A 356 0.43 9.65 20.32
CA THR A 356 0.01 9.48 21.71
C THR A 356 -1.30 10.20 21.93
N TRP A 357 -2.01 9.81 22.99
CA TRP A 357 -3.18 10.52 23.46
C TRP A 357 -3.09 10.70 24.97
N HIS A 358 -3.76 11.72 25.48
CA HIS A 358 -3.97 11.90 26.91
C HIS A 358 -5.28 12.64 27.18
N SER A 359 -5.77 12.50 28.41
CA SER A 359 -6.99 13.13 28.90
C SER A 359 -6.71 14.46 29.60
N HIS A 360 -7.57 15.46 29.43
CA HIS A 360 -7.62 16.65 30.30
C HIS A 360 -8.80 16.55 31.27
N LEU A 361 -8.61 16.98 32.53
CA LEU A 361 -9.68 16.99 33.54
C LEU A 361 -10.68 18.15 33.38
N ALA A 362 -10.30 19.19 32.64
CA ALA A 362 -11.15 20.34 32.30
C ALA A 362 -11.10 20.61 30.78
N GLU A 363 -12.14 21.25 30.24
CA GLU A 363 -12.18 21.68 28.83
C GLU A 363 -11.16 22.78 28.54
N GLN A 364 -9.94 22.34 28.26
CA GLN A 364 -8.79 23.17 27.97
C GLN A 364 -8.16 22.62 26.69
N GLY A 365 -8.01 23.46 25.67
CA GLY A 365 -7.26 23.09 24.46
C GLY A 365 -5.78 22.75 24.77
N PRO A 366 -5.00 22.30 23.76
CA PRO A 366 -3.62 21.88 23.97
C PRO A 366 -2.77 22.96 24.65
N SER A 367 -2.13 22.60 25.76
CA SER A 367 -1.22 23.48 26.49
C SER A 367 0.04 23.78 25.66
N PRO A 368 0.83 24.81 26.01
CA PRO A 368 2.12 25.06 25.37
C PRO A 368 3.08 23.86 25.44
N THR A 369 3.00 23.08 26.52
CA THR A 369 3.77 21.84 26.70
C THR A 369 3.29 20.78 25.71
N ASP A 370 1.98 20.64 25.50
CA ASP A 370 1.41 19.65 24.57
C ASP A 370 1.77 19.99 23.13
N ARG A 371 1.72 21.27 22.75
CA ARG A 371 2.19 21.73 21.44
C ARG A 371 3.69 21.46 21.25
N LYS A 372 4.49 21.51 22.32
CA LYS A 372 5.93 21.19 22.27
C LYS A 372 6.17 19.69 22.16
N THR A 373 5.44 18.87 22.92
CA THR A 373 5.48 17.41 22.85
C THR A 373 5.01 16.92 21.49
N ALA A 374 3.90 17.42 20.96
CA ALA A 374 3.43 17.12 19.61
C ALA A 374 4.49 17.45 18.54
N LYS A 375 5.22 18.57 18.71
CA LYS A 375 6.36 18.92 17.85
C LYS A 375 7.52 17.93 17.98
N GLN A 376 7.86 17.48 19.19
CA GLN A 376 8.94 16.51 19.42
C GLN A 376 8.59 15.12 18.86
N VAL A 377 7.39 14.62 19.17
CA VAL A 377 6.91 13.32 18.67
C VAL A 377 6.81 13.33 17.13
N ALA A 378 6.41 14.45 16.52
CA ALA A 378 6.38 14.58 15.06
C ALA A 378 7.77 14.69 14.41
N VAL A 379 8.82 15.02 15.16
CA VAL A 379 10.21 15.06 14.68
C VAL A 379 10.88 13.68 14.82
N GLU A 380 10.56 12.92 15.87
CA GLU A 380 11.20 11.63 16.17
C GLU A 380 10.57 10.43 15.42
N ARG A 381 9.40 10.56 14.79
CA ARG A 381 8.65 9.45 14.18
C ARG A 381 8.56 9.51 12.66
N ALA A 382 8.70 8.34 12.02
CA ALA A 382 8.71 8.17 10.56
C ALA A 382 7.33 8.11 9.87
N PRO A 383 6.19 8.02 10.57
CA PRO A 383 4.91 8.55 10.08
C PRO A 383 4.54 9.88 10.78
N PRO A 384 3.65 10.74 10.21
CA PRO A 384 3.15 11.92 10.91
C PRO A 384 2.57 11.50 12.25
N ALA A 385 3.20 11.97 13.32
CA ALA A 385 2.74 11.69 14.67
C ALA A 385 1.61 12.66 15.04
N ILE A 386 0.51 12.12 15.54
CA ILE A 386 -0.65 12.89 15.99
C ILE A 386 -0.75 12.78 17.50
N LEU A 387 -0.72 13.92 18.18
CA LEU A 387 -1.14 14.02 19.58
C LEU A 387 -2.64 14.32 19.61
N SER A 388 -3.44 13.43 20.19
CA SER A 388 -4.90 13.59 20.33
C SER A 388 -5.26 13.95 21.78
N HIS A 389 -6.15 14.93 21.95
CA HIS A 389 -6.59 15.41 23.27
C HIS A 389 -8.04 15.01 23.50
N CYS A 390 -8.28 14.28 24.59
CA CYS A 390 -9.59 13.75 24.95
C CYS A 390 -10.10 14.36 26.28
N HIS A 391 -11.40 14.62 26.39
CA HIS A 391 -12.01 15.24 27.59
C HIS A 391 -12.78 14.21 28.42
N SER A 392 -12.96 14.47 29.71
CA SER A 392 -13.70 13.59 30.64
C SER A 392 -15.22 13.53 30.38
N SER A 393 -15.77 14.44 29.57
CA SER A 393 -17.18 14.47 29.16
C SER A 393 -17.44 13.63 27.89
N HIS A 394 -18.70 13.23 27.66
CA HIS A 394 -19.17 12.11 26.82
C HIS A 394 -18.75 12.03 25.32
N VAL A 395 -17.85 12.85 24.80
CA VAL A 395 -17.38 12.82 23.41
C VAL A 395 -15.84 12.77 23.36
N PRO A 396 -15.21 11.76 22.72
CA PRO A 396 -13.86 11.38 23.12
C PRO A 396 -12.79 12.41 22.78
N CYS A 397 -12.69 12.96 21.58
CA CYS A 397 -11.53 13.76 21.20
C CYS A 397 -11.95 14.85 20.19
N HIS A 398 -11.63 16.12 20.47
CA HIS A 398 -11.99 17.27 19.61
C HIS A 398 -10.79 17.87 18.87
N HIS A 399 -9.56 17.63 19.34
CA HIS A 399 -8.36 18.28 18.80
C HIS A 399 -7.19 17.31 18.60
N ALA A 400 -6.63 17.34 17.39
CA ALA A 400 -5.45 16.60 16.97
C ALA A 400 -4.38 17.57 16.44
N SER A 401 -3.12 17.43 16.89
CA SER A 401 -1.99 18.29 16.48
C SER A 401 -0.75 17.47 16.07
N GLY A 402 -0.02 17.89 15.01
CA GLY A 402 1.17 17.20 14.48
C GLY A 402 1.89 17.97 13.36
N ARG A 403 3.08 17.51 12.91
CA ARG A 403 3.88 18.13 11.81
C ARG A 403 4.06 17.15 10.64
N ALA A 404 3.97 17.65 9.40
CA ALA A 404 4.11 16.85 8.18
C ALA A 404 5.58 16.62 7.75
N MET A 405 5.89 15.38 7.34
CA MET A 405 7.22 14.88 6.91
C MET A 405 7.68 15.37 5.52
N ASN A 406 7.57 16.66 5.22
CA ASN A 406 7.98 17.16 3.90
C ASN A 406 9.49 17.39 3.75
N ASP A 407 10.27 17.61 4.82
CA ASP A 407 11.64 18.14 4.66
C ASP A 407 12.74 17.07 4.44
N TYR A 408 12.58 15.84 4.95
CA TYR A 408 13.64 14.82 4.90
C TYR A 408 13.55 13.85 3.70
N LEU A 409 12.34 13.50 3.27
CA LEU A 409 12.12 12.66 2.08
C LEU A 409 12.46 13.42 0.78
N ASP A 410 12.39 14.75 0.83
CA ASP A 410 12.70 15.61 -0.31
C ASP A 410 14.20 15.59 -0.62
N ALA A 411 15.07 15.65 0.39
CA ALA A 411 16.53 15.57 0.19
C ALA A 411 16.99 14.25 -0.46
N TYR A 412 16.43 13.10 -0.06
CA TYR A 412 16.75 11.81 -0.69
C TYR A 412 16.20 11.74 -2.11
N SER A 413 14.95 12.17 -2.33
CA SER A 413 14.33 12.17 -3.65
C SER A 413 15.10 13.06 -4.63
N ILE A 414 15.49 14.27 -4.18
CA ILE A 414 16.27 15.23 -4.96
C ILE A 414 17.66 14.67 -5.27
N LYS A 415 18.44 14.26 -4.26
CA LYS A 415 19.84 13.86 -4.47
C LYS A 415 19.99 12.50 -5.15
N ALA A 416 19.22 11.50 -4.74
CA ALA A 416 19.38 10.14 -5.28
C ALA A 416 18.60 9.92 -6.59
N ARG A 417 17.58 10.72 -6.92
CA ARG A 417 16.67 10.48 -8.06
C ARG A 417 16.64 11.63 -9.07
N LEU A 418 16.50 12.87 -8.60
CA LEU A 418 16.39 14.05 -9.47
C LEU A 418 17.74 14.44 -10.08
N ALA A 419 18.80 14.50 -9.27
CA ALA A 419 20.14 14.88 -9.73
C ALA A 419 20.70 14.02 -10.89
N PRO A 420 20.64 12.66 -10.86
CA PRO A 420 21.16 11.85 -11.97
C PRO A 420 20.27 11.96 -13.23
N ALA A 421 18.97 12.17 -13.06
CA ALA A 421 18.06 12.42 -14.18
C ALA A 421 18.36 13.78 -14.84
N ALA A 422 18.57 14.82 -14.04
CA ALA A 422 18.92 16.17 -14.47
C ALA A 422 20.24 16.17 -15.27
N LEU A 423 21.26 15.47 -14.76
CA LEU A 423 22.56 15.37 -15.43
C LEU A 423 22.46 14.69 -16.81
N ALA A 424 21.61 13.67 -16.94
CA ALA A 424 21.44 12.93 -18.19
C ALA A 424 20.75 13.75 -19.29
N ILE A 425 19.96 14.78 -18.93
CA ILE A 425 19.20 15.61 -19.88
C ILE A 425 19.68 17.06 -19.95
N ALA A 426 20.68 17.44 -19.16
CA ALA A 426 21.16 18.82 -19.06
C ALA A 426 21.51 19.45 -20.43
N PRO A 427 22.15 18.74 -21.38
CA PRO A 427 22.43 19.31 -22.70
C PRO A 427 21.17 19.59 -23.54
N VAL A 428 20.12 18.76 -23.39
CA VAL A 428 18.81 18.99 -24.04
C VAL A 428 18.18 20.26 -23.48
N ILE A 429 18.23 20.44 -22.16
CA ILE A 429 17.71 21.65 -21.48
C ILE A 429 18.47 22.89 -21.97
N VAL A 430 19.80 22.84 -22.01
CA VAL A 430 20.62 23.96 -22.49
C VAL A 430 20.27 24.30 -23.94
N LEU A 431 20.09 23.29 -24.81
CA LEU A 431 19.69 23.53 -26.19
C LEU A 431 18.31 24.19 -26.28
N ILE A 432 17.32 23.73 -25.51
CA ILE A 432 15.99 24.35 -25.44
C ILE A 432 16.11 25.79 -24.95
N VAL A 433 16.82 26.03 -23.85
CA VAL A 433 17.00 27.37 -23.29
C VAL A 433 17.64 28.32 -24.31
N LEU A 434 18.62 27.86 -25.08
CA LEU A 434 19.30 28.66 -26.10
C LEU A 434 18.47 28.85 -27.38
N ALA A 435 17.60 27.89 -27.72
CA ALA A 435 16.79 27.89 -28.93
C ALA A 435 15.53 28.77 -28.82
N PHE A 436 15.09 29.13 -27.60
CA PHE A 436 13.88 29.94 -27.36
C PHE A 436 14.18 31.31 -26.76
N ASN A 437 13.35 32.32 -27.06
CA ASN A 437 13.47 33.66 -26.50
C ASN A 437 12.63 33.79 -25.21
N TRP A 438 13.30 34.01 -24.09
CA TRP A 438 12.69 34.02 -22.75
C TRP A 438 12.31 35.42 -22.26
N VAL A 439 12.61 36.49 -23.02
CA VAL A 439 12.36 37.87 -22.59
C VAL A 439 10.89 38.27 -22.80
N GLN A 440 10.20 37.66 -23.77
CA GLN A 440 8.74 37.77 -23.99
C GLN A 440 8.17 36.42 -24.47
N PRO A 441 7.97 35.45 -23.57
CA PRO A 441 7.46 34.13 -23.97
C PRO A 441 6.02 34.25 -24.46
N SER A 442 5.71 33.74 -25.65
CA SER A 442 4.33 33.58 -26.07
C SER A 442 3.72 32.33 -25.40
N LEU A 443 2.40 32.16 -25.50
CA LEU A 443 1.69 31.08 -24.80
C LEU A 443 2.27 29.67 -25.08
N PRO A 444 2.70 29.33 -26.31
CA PRO A 444 3.39 28.07 -26.61
C PRO A 444 4.73 27.88 -25.86
N GLU A 445 5.59 28.89 -25.76
CA GLU A 445 6.87 28.76 -25.06
C GLU A 445 6.67 28.58 -23.54
N ALA A 446 5.66 29.23 -22.96
CA ALA A 446 5.28 29.03 -21.56
C ALA A 446 4.77 27.59 -21.31
N ILE A 447 3.97 27.04 -22.24
CA ILE A 447 3.50 25.65 -22.19
C ILE A 447 4.67 24.66 -22.32
N ILE A 448 5.63 24.94 -23.21
CA ILE A 448 6.84 24.12 -23.36
C ILE A 448 7.68 24.16 -22.08
N GLY A 449 7.87 25.33 -21.47
CA GLY A 449 8.58 25.46 -20.19
C GLY A 449 7.93 24.66 -19.06
N LEU A 450 6.60 24.71 -18.94
CA LEU A 450 5.85 23.94 -17.96
C LEU A 450 5.91 22.43 -18.25
N ALA A 451 5.82 22.02 -19.53
CA ALA A 451 5.95 20.63 -19.95
C ALA A 451 7.34 20.07 -19.65
N VAL A 452 8.41 20.85 -19.85
CA VAL A 452 9.78 20.47 -19.48
C VAL A 452 9.91 20.25 -17.96
N MET A 453 9.31 21.11 -17.14
CA MET A 453 9.27 20.94 -15.68
C MET A 453 8.52 19.66 -15.24
N VAL A 454 7.38 19.36 -15.87
CA VAL A 454 6.61 18.14 -15.60
C VAL A 454 7.39 16.88 -16.05
N LEU A 455 8.03 16.94 -17.22
CA LEU A 455 8.89 15.87 -17.73
C LEU A 455 10.13 15.64 -16.84
N PHE A 456 10.67 16.70 -16.24
CA PHE A 456 11.78 16.63 -15.29
C PHE A 456 11.42 15.84 -14.03
N PHE A 457 10.23 16.08 -13.47
CA PHE A 457 9.75 15.31 -12.32
C PHE A 457 9.45 13.85 -12.70
N ALA A 458 8.86 13.62 -13.88
CA ALA A 458 8.62 12.27 -14.41
C ALA A 458 9.93 11.49 -14.64
N ALA A 459 10.98 12.15 -15.11
CA ALA A 459 12.30 11.56 -15.36
C ALA A 459 12.96 11.02 -14.07
N SER A 460 12.70 11.65 -12.90
CA SER A 460 13.22 11.16 -11.61
C SER A 460 12.68 9.76 -11.24
N ASN A 461 11.42 9.48 -11.56
CA ASN A 461 10.79 8.18 -11.34
C ASN A 461 11.28 7.14 -12.36
N VAL A 462 11.53 7.55 -13.59
CA VAL A 462 12.13 6.70 -14.64
C VAL A 462 13.56 6.31 -14.27
N ALA A 463 14.37 7.28 -13.81
CA ALA A 463 15.74 7.07 -13.35
C ALA A 463 15.82 5.99 -12.25
N ARG A 464 14.91 6.05 -11.28
CA ARG A 464 14.82 5.02 -10.22
C ARG A 464 14.48 3.64 -10.77
N ARG A 465 13.52 3.54 -11.68
CA ARG A 465 13.11 2.25 -12.28
C ARG A 465 14.25 1.63 -13.08
N LEU A 466 14.93 2.42 -13.90
CA LEU A 466 16.10 1.97 -14.66
C LEU A 466 17.25 1.58 -13.74
N GLY A 467 17.53 2.38 -12.70
CA GLY A 467 18.52 2.07 -11.68
C GLY A 467 18.29 0.72 -11.01
N LYS A 468 17.04 0.44 -10.60
CA LYS A 468 16.68 -0.85 -9.99
C LYS A 468 16.75 -2.02 -10.96
N ARG A 469 16.46 -1.82 -12.25
CA ARG A 469 16.66 -2.86 -13.29
C ARG A 469 18.14 -3.17 -13.47
N LYS A 470 18.99 -2.14 -13.54
CA LYS A 470 20.45 -2.30 -13.69
C LYS A 470 21.07 -2.99 -12.47
N GLU A 471 20.62 -2.64 -11.26
CA GLU A 471 21.00 -3.31 -10.01
C GLU A 471 20.69 -4.80 -10.04
N ARG A 472 19.49 -5.20 -10.48
CA ARG A 472 19.14 -6.62 -10.64
C ARG A 472 20.01 -7.34 -11.67
N GLN A 473 20.33 -6.70 -12.79
CA GLN A 473 21.22 -7.27 -13.81
C GLN A 473 22.63 -7.48 -13.26
N LEU A 474 23.17 -6.50 -12.54
CA LEU A 474 24.48 -6.60 -11.91
C LEU A 474 24.51 -7.72 -10.87
N PHE A 475 23.47 -7.81 -10.02
CA PHE A 475 23.38 -8.87 -9.03
C PHE A 475 23.25 -10.26 -9.66
N ALA A 476 22.49 -10.39 -10.75
CA ALA A 476 22.40 -11.65 -11.49
C ALA A 476 23.77 -12.08 -12.07
N THR A 477 24.61 -11.14 -12.52
CA THR A 477 25.95 -11.44 -13.02
C THR A 477 26.96 -11.81 -11.91
N THR A 478 26.67 -11.45 -10.66
CA THR A 478 27.54 -11.73 -9.50
C THR A 478 27.00 -12.82 -8.58
N GLY A 479 26.03 -13.62 -9.03
CA GLY A 479 25.44 -14.70 -8.21
C GLY A 479 24.52 -14.22 -7.07
N GLY A 480 24.14 -12.94 -7.05
CA GLY A 480 23.33 -12.34 -5.99
C GLY A 480 23.77 -10.92 -5.64
N ARG A 481 23.35 -10.42 -4.47
CA ARG A 481 23.97 -9.22 -3.89
C ARG A 481 25.48 -9.49 -3.72
N PRO A 482 26.36 -8.46 -3.78
CA PRO A 482 27.77 -8.65 -3.49
C PRO A 482 27.88 -9.43 -2.18
N GLU A 483 28.55 -10.58 -2.23
CA GLU A 483 28.64 -11.45 -1.06
C GLU A 483 29.33 -10.69 0.07
N ASN A 484 28.71 -10.73 1.25
CA ASN A 484 29.15 -10.08 2.47
C ASN A 484 30.41 -10.75 3.05
N ARG A 485 31.50 -10.75 2.29
CA ARG A 485 32.74 -11.49 2.59
C ARG A 485 33.68 -10.73 3.49
N GLU A 486 33.42 -9.45 3.76
CA GLU A 486 34.36 -8.59 4.48
C GLU A 486 34.61 -9.07 5.92
N LEU A 487 33.65 -9.80 6.50
CA LEU A 487 33.81 -10.42 7.81
C LEU A 487 34.47 -11.82 7.77
N ASN A 488 34.61 -12.47 6.60
CA ASN A 488 35.23 -13.79 6.50
C ASN A 488 36.70 -13.77 6.95
N HIS A 489 37.19 -14.88 7.50
CA HIS A 489 38.61 -15.04 7.87
C HIS A 489 39.55 -15.04 6.64
N LEU A 490 39.05 -15.49 5.48
CA LEU A 490 39.85 -15.56 4.25
C LEU A 490 39.95 -14.24 3.49
N ASP A 491 39.02 -13.30 3.75
CA ASP A 491 39.00 -12.01 3.10
C ASP A 491 40.06 -11.07 3.69
N LYS A 492 40.73 -10.26 2.86
CA LYS A 492 41.83 -9.39 3.31
C LYS A 492 41.48 -7.89 3.34
N THR A 493 40.19 -7.54 3.19
CA THR A 493 39.76 -6.14 3.11
C THR A 493 39.90 -5.38 4.44
N LEU A 494 39.68 -6.07 5.57
CA LEU A 494 39.84 -5.54 6.92
C LEU A 494 40.90 -6.35 7.67
N ASP A 495 41.55 -5.73 8.67
CA ASP A 495 42.51 -6.43 9.52
C ASP A 495 41.81 -7.45 10.44
N GLU A 496 42.48 -8.57 10.69
CA GLU A 496 41.88 -9.71 11.40
C GLU A 496 41.41 -9.36 12.82
N ARG A 497 42.13 -8.48 13.52
CA ARG A 497 41.76 -8.07 14.89
C ARG A 497 40.48 -7.23 14.90
N THR A 498 40.30 -6.37 13.92
CA THR A 498 39.06 -5.61 13.73
C THR A 498 37.91 -6.51 13.34
N LYS A 499 38.13 -7.49 12.44
CA LYS A 499 37.11 -8.50 12.10
C LYS A 499 36.67 -9.28 13.32
N ASP A 500 37.60 -9.76 14.14
CA ASP A 500 37.29 -10.46 15.40
C ASP A 500 36.43 -9.61 16.34
N ARG A 501 36.70 -8.31 16.45
CA ARG A 501 35.86 -7.40 17.26
C ARG A 501 34.45 -7.30 16.71
N TYR A 502 34.29 -7.18 15.40
CA TYR A 502 32.96 -7.11 14.77
C TYR A 502 32.21 -8.43 14.87
N ARG A 503 32.87 -9.56 14.60
CA ARG A 503 32.30 -10.90 14.76
C ARG A 503 31.88 -11.15 16.21
N LYS A 504 32.71 -10.81 17.20
CA LYS A 504 32.35 -10.94 18.63
C LYS A 504 31.16 -10.07 19.03
N PHE A 505 31.12 -8.83 18.54
CA PHE A 505 29.98 -7.95 18.78
C PHE A 505 28.70 -8.54 18.17
N LEU A 506 28.74 -8.96 16.90
CA LEU A 506 27.58 -9.48 16.18
C LEU A 506 27.14 -10.85 16.68
N ALA A 507 28.06 -11.75 17.02
CA ALA A 507 27.80 -13.03 17.69
C ALA A 507 27.02 -12.81 18.99
N LYS A 508 27.40 -11.79 19.78
CA LYS A 508 26.66 -11.42 20.99
C LYS A 508 25.25 -10.89 20.68
N GLN A 509 25.06 -10.14 19.59
CA GLN A 509 23.74 -9.62 19.22
C GLN A 509 22.82 -10.69 18.60
N LEU A 510 23.40 -11.70 17.96
CA LEU A 510 22.68 -12.81 17.32
C LEU A 510 22.50 -14.01 18.25
N GLU A 511 23.11 -13.99 19.44
CA GLU A 511 23.13 -15.11 20.40
C GLU A 511 23.67 -16.42 19.79
N GLN A 512 24.58 -16.30 18.81
CA GLN A 512 25.19 -17.42 18.09
C GLN A 512 26.72 -17.28 18.13
N PRO A 513 27.48 -18.39 18.22
CA PRO A 513 28.93 -18.34 18.18
C PRO A 513 29.40 -17.83 16.81
N ALA A 514 30.44 -16.99 16.79
CA ALA A 514 31.08 -16.60 15.54
C ALA A 514 31.77 -17.83 14.91
N PRO A 515 31.64 -18.03 13.58
CA PRO A 515 32.36 -19.07 12.86
C PRO A 515 33.87 -18.96 13.10
N THR A 516 34.54 -20.10 13.21
CA THR A 516 36.00 -20.18 13.25
C THR A 516 36.56 -20.29 11.83
N ARG A 517 37.86 -20.04 11.68
CA ARG A 517 38.55 -20.21 10.40
C ARG A 517 38.42 -21.63 9.83
N ASP A 518 38.46 -22.64 10.69
CA ASP A 518 38.35 -24.04 10.27
C ASP A 518 36.91 -24.36 9.85
N MET A 519 35.91 -23.80 10.54
CA MET A 519 34.50 -23.92 10.18
C MET A 519 34.17 -23.30 8.82
N GLU A 520 34.78 -22.17 8.45
CA GLU A 520 34.62 -21.57 7.11
C GLU A 520 35.10 -22.47 5.96
N VAL A 521 35.98 -23.43 6.25
CA VAL A 521 36.55 -24.38 5.27
C VAL A 521 35.80 -25.71 5.28
N GLU A 522 35.43 -26.20 6.46
CA GLU A 522 34.72 -27.47 6.64
C GLU A 522 33.23 -27.38 6.28
N ASP A 523 32.55 -26.28 6.66
CA ASP A 523 31.15 -26.02 6.33
C ASP A 523 30.95 -24.56 5.85
N PRO A 524 31.21 -24.29 4.55
CA PRO A 524 31.13 -22.95 4.00
C PRO A 524 29.70 -22.39 3.96
N ASP A 525 28.67 -23.25 3.88
CA ASP A 525 27.28 -22.83 3.79
C ASP A 525 26.76 -22.34 5.14
N GLU A 526 27.11 -23.02 6.24
CA GLU A 526 26.76 -22.61 7.60
C GLU A 526 27.46 -21.29 7.98
N ALA A 527 28.75 -21.15 7.67
CA ALA A 527 29.49 -19.91 7.88
C ALA A 527 28.89 -18.74 7.07
N ALA A 528 28.53 -18.98 5.80
CA ALA A 528 27.87 -17.98 4.97
C ALA A 528 26.51 -17.55 5.56
N ALA A 529 25.73 -18.49 6.10
CA ALA A 529 24.45 -18.20 6.75
C ALA A 529 24.61 -17.28 7.98
N PHE A 530 25.64 -17.50 8.81
CA PHE A 530 25.95 -16.62 9.94
C PHE A 530 26.28 -15.19 9.48
N TYR A 531 27.13 -15.05 8.46
CA TYR A 531 27.47 -13.72 7.93
C TYR A 531 26.29 -13.04 7.26
N VAL A 532 25.40 -13.76 6.57
CA VAL A 532 24.14 -13.20 6.06
C VAL A 532 23.29 -12.64 7.20
N GLN A 533 23.17 -13.36 8.32
CA GLN A 533 22.44 -12.90 9.51
C GLN A 533 23.08 -11.65 10.12
N CYS A 534 24.41 -11.61 10.23
CA CYS A 534 25.16 -10.44 10.70
C CYS A 534 24.80 -9.17 9.93
N TYR A 535 24.82 -9.23 8.60
CA TYR A 535 24.55 -8.07 7.75
C TYR A 535 23.05 -7.75 7.68
N ASN A 536 22.16 -8.73 7.86
CA ASN A 536 20.73 -8.46 8.07
C ASN A 536 20.51 -7.64 9.34
N TRP A 537 21.10 -8.09 10.45
CA TRP A 537 21.02 -7.40 11.74
C TRP A 537 21.56 -5.98 11.65
N LEU A 538 22.73 -5.78 11.02
CA LEU A 538 23.31 -4.45 10.81
C LEU A 538 22.36 -3.55 10.01
N ARG A 539 21.75 -4.05 8.92
CA ARG A 539 20.82 -3.25 8.10
C ARG A 539 19.54 -2.87 8.84
N GLU A 540 19.05 -3.74 9.73
CA GLU A 540 17.86 -3.48 10.52
C GLU A 540 18.13 -2.50 11.66
N ASN A 541 19.29 -2.63 12.30
CA ASN A 541 19.71 -1.78 13.43
C ASN A 541 20.39 -0.46 13.00
N THR A 542 20.51 -0.20 11.70
CA THR A 542 21.06 1.06 11.15
C THR A 542 20.06 1.86 10.31
N ARG A 543 18.75 1.57 10.45
CA ARG A 543 17.68 2.27 9.70
C ARG A 543 17.44 3.71 10.13
N ASP A 544 17.80 4.05 11.36
CA ASP A 544 17.70 5.41 11.88
C ASP A 544 18.67 6.34 11.12
N THR A 545 18.10 7.19 10.28
CA THR A 545 18.85 8.07 9.38
C THR A 545 19.52 9.24 10.09
N GLU A 546 19.09 9.58 11.30
CA GLU A 546 19.71 10.64 12.10
C GLU A 546 20.90 10.08 12.88
N LYS A 547 20.70 8.95 13.57
CA LYS A 547 21.77 8.26 14.32
C LYS A 547 22.87 7.75 13.39
N PHE A 548 22.52 7.23 12.21
CA PHE A 548 23.45 6.67 11.24
C PHE A 548 23.56 7.54 9.97
N ARG A 549 23.69 8.85 10.16
CA ARG A 549 23.72 9.83 9.07
C ARG A 549 24.77 9.57 8.00
N ILE A 550 25.94 9.03 8.36
CA ILE A 550 27.00 8.66 7.41
C ILE A 550 26.51 7.52 6.49
N LEU A 551 25.94 6.45 7.06
CA LEU A 551 25.39 5.33 6.29
C LEU A 551 24.22 5.76 5.41
N PHE A 552 23.37 6.67 5.90
CA PHE A 552 22.29 7.24 5.12
C PHE A 552 22.81 8.05 3.92
N ASN A 553 23.84 8.87 4.10
CA ASN A 553 24.48 9.62 3.03
C ASN A 553 25.14 8.69 1.99
N GLU A 554 25.78 7.61 2.43
CA GLU A 554 26.33 6.59 1.51
C GLU A 554 25.21 5.87 0.74
N ASN A 555 24.06 5.60 1.36
CA ASN A 555 22.91 5.03 0.67
C ASN A 555 22.29 6.00 -0.36
N ILE A 556 22.32 7.32 -0.09
CA ILE A 556 21.97 8.36 -1.07
C ILE A 556 22.97 8.31 -2.24
N ALA A 557 24.27 8.28 -1.96
CA ALA A 557 25.33 8.23 -2.97
C ALA A 557 25.22 6.96 -3.84
N TYR A 558 25.02 5.80 -3.21
CA TYR A 558 24.75 4.55 -3.91
C TYR A 558 23.53 4.66 -4.83
N GLY A 559 22.43 5.22 -4.32
CA GLY A 559 21.23 5.49 -5.12
C GLY A 559 21.49 6.38 -6.32
N TYR A 560 22.30 7.43 -6.14
CA TYR A 560 22.76 8.34 -7.18
C TYR A 560 23.57 7.61 -8.27
N TYR A 561 24.66 6.92 -7.90
CA TYR A 561 25.53 6.24 -8.86
C TYR A 561 24.83 5.10 -9.60
N ARG A 562 24.01 4.32 -8.91
CA ARG A 562 23.21 3.26 -9.55
C ARG A 562 22.27 3.82 -10.61
N ASN A 563 21.54 4.89 -10.28
CA ASN A 563 20.61 5.51 -11.21
C ASN A 563 21.36 6.17 -12.38
N LEU A 564 22.50 6.81 -12.12
CA LEU A 564 23.35 7.41 -13.15
C LEU A 564 23.93 6.36 -14.12
N LEU A 565 24.42 5.24 -13.61
CA LEU A 565 24.92 4.13 -14.42
C LEU A 565 23.84 3.56 -15.36
N ALA A 566 22.61 3.46 -14.85
CA ALA A 566 21.48 3.00 -15.66
C ALA A 566 21.06 4.03 -16.73
N LEU A 567 21.22 5.32 -16.44
CA LEU A 567 20.91 6.41 -17.38
C LEU A 567 22.02 6.66 -18.40
N LYS A 568 23.26 6.28 -18.12
CA LYS A 568 24.43 6.50 -18.99
C LYS A 568 24.19 6.26 -20.49
N PRO A 569 23.65 5.11 -20.95
CA PRO A 569 23.43 4.89 -22.39
C PRO A 569 22.40 5.85 -22.98
N TYR A 570 21.33 6.16 -22.24
CA TYR A 570 20.28 7.09 -22.67
C TYR A 570 20.79 8.53 -22.72
N GLY A 571 21.57 8.95 -21.72
CA GLY A 571 22.22 10.26 -21.70
C GLY A 571 23.18 10.44 -22.87
N ILE A 572 23.97 9.42 -23.22
CA ILE A 572 24.85 9.47 -24.40
C ILE A 572 24.04 9.64 -25.68
N VAL A 573 22.99 8.84 -25.88
CA VAL A 573 22.12 8.94 -27.07
C VAL A 573 21.45 10.31 -27.15
N LEU A 574 20.90 10.81 -26.04
CA LEU A 574 20.29 12.14 -25.98
C LEU A 574 21.30 13.24 -26.29
N ASN A 575 22.53 13.14 -25.81
CA ASN A 575 23.58 14.11 -26.11
C ASN A 575 23.97 14.09 -27.59
N LEU A 576 24.07 12.91 -28.20
CA LEU A 576 24.33 12.79 -29.65
C LEU A 576 23.19 13.39 -30.47
N LEU A 577 21.93 13.14 -30.10
CA LEU A 577 20.77 13.75 -30.72
C LEU A 577 20.76 15.28 -30.53
N THR A 578 21.17 15.77 -29.36
CA THR A 578 21.29 17.20 -29.07
C THR A 578 22.35 17.86 -29.96
N ILE A 579 23.50 17.22 -30.16
CA ILE A 579 24.55 17.70 -31.07
C ILE A 579 24.03 17.73 -32.51
N ALA A 580 23.35 16.66 -32.96
CA ALA A 580 22.78 16.60 -34.30
C ALA A 580 21.71 17.70 -34.51
N ALA A 581 20.84 17.91 -33.52
CA ALA A 581 19.83 18.96 -33.55
C ALA A 581 20.47 20.35 -33.57
N ALA A 582 21.49 20.59 -32.74
CA ALA A 582 22.23 21.86 -32.73
C ALA A 582 22.91 22.12 -34.09
N ALA A 583 23.55 21.12 -34.68
CA ALA A 583 24.16 21.22 -36.01
C ALA A 583 23.11 21.50 -37.11
N ALA A 584 21.95 20.84 -37.03
CA ALA A 584 20.85 21.09 -37.95
C ALA A 584 20.28 22.51 -37.82
N ILE A 585 20.12 23.02 -36.59
CA ILE A 585 19.67 24.40 -36.34
C ILE A 585 20.66 25.40 -36.96
N ILE A 586 21.97 25.18 -36.80
CA ILE A 586 23.01 26.04 -37.38
C ILE A 586 23.01 25.97 -38.91
N TYR A 587 22.84 24.78 -39.49
CA TYR A 587 22.93 24.56 -40.94
C TYR A 587 21.68 25.07 -41.68
N TYR A 588 20.49 24.72 -41.20
CA TYR A 588 19.22 25.05 -41.86
C TYR A 588 18.66 26.43 -41.50
N LYS A 589 19.17 27.06 -40.43
CA LYS A 589 18.73 28.39 -39.95
C LYS A 589 17.20 28.56 -39.98
N PRO A 590 16.45 27.71 -39.25
CA PRO A 590 15.00 27.81 -39.24
C PRO A 590 14.53 29.16 -38.67
N ASP A 591 13.35 29.63 -39.10
CA ASP A 591 12.85 30.98 -38.80
C ASP A 591 12.82 31.32 -37.29
N PHE A 592 12.58 30.33 -36.43
CA PHE A 592 12.61 30.49 -34.97
C PHE A 592 14.01 30.78 -34.41
N ALA A 593 15.08 30.39 -35.12
CA ALA A 593 16.48 30.65 -34.75
C ALA A 593 17.04 31.94 -35.37
N CYS A 594 16.40 32.47 -36.42
CA CYS A 594 16.80 33.70 -37.12
C CYS A 594 16.23 34.99 -36.50
N CYS A 595 15.24 34.91 -35.61
CA CYS A 595 14.72 36.05 -34.86
C CYS A 595 15.62 36.40 -33.65
N ARG A 596 16.89 36.74 -33.92
CA ARG A 596 17.74 37.51 -32.98
C ARG A 596 18.10 38.82 -33.68
N GLY A 597 17.14 39.74 -33.65
CA GLY A 597 17.36 41.18 -33.82
C GLY A 597 17.32 41.84 -32.46
#